data_AF-A0A926W744-F1
#
_entry.id   AF-A0A926W744-F1
#
_cell.length_a   1.000
_cell.length_b   1.000
_cell.length_c   1.000
_cell.angle_alpha   90.00
_cell.angle_beta   90.00
_cell.angle_gamma   90.00
#
_symmetry.space_group_name_H-M   'P 1'
#
loop_
_entity.id
_entity.type
_entity.pdbx_description
1 polymer ?
#
loop_
_entity_poly.entity_id
_entity_poly.type
_entity_poly.pdbx_seq_one_letter_code
_entity_poly.pdbx_strand_id
1 'polypeptide(L)'
;MKRFIVASLLAVASIVSLAGLGQADSEAPVADTYPVVAQLALRDRTVTITSAPAGYRYTIADEAGAVLSASLTEEQLADQYPELLETVRPAIADDEVSELMMLAPVSEDW
;
A
#
# COMPACT_ATOMS: atom_id res chain seq x y z
N MET A 1 -21.88 28.93 35.42
CA MET A 1 -21.70 28.52 36.84
C MET A 1 -21.64 27.00 36.91
N LYS A 2 -20.51 26.46 37.36
CA LYS A 2 -20.28 25.04 37.66
C LYS A 2 -21.20 24.59 38.81
N ARG A 3 -21.78 23.39 38.72
CA ARG A 3 -22.11 22.59 39.90
C ARG A 3 -21.72 21.14 39.64
N PHE A 4 -20.58 20.80 40.25
CA PHE A 4 -20.05 19.46 40.42
C PHE A 4 -20.94 18.69 41.40
N ILE A 5 -21.20 17.41 41.11
CA ILE A 5 -21.47 16.42 42.14
C ILE A 5 -20.37 15.38 42.03
N VAL A 6 -19.47 15.45 43.01
CA VAL A 6 -18.48 14.43 43.35
C VAL A 6 -19.19 13.47 44.31
N ALA A 7 -19.18 12.18 44.00
CA ALA A 7 -19.35 11.14 45.00
C ALA A 7 -18.38 10.01 44.66
N SER A 8 -17.24 10.06 45.35
CA SER A 8 -16.23 9.03 45.38
C SER A 8 -16.80 7.73 45.95
N LEU A 9 -16.53 6.60 45.30
CA LEU A 9 -16.40 5.33 46.00
C LEU A 9 -15.07 4.69 45.58
N LEU A 10 -14.12 4.76 46.51
CA LEU A 10 -12.82 4.16 46.43
C LEU A 10 -12.99 2.67 46.76
N ALA A 11 -12.76 1.79 45.79
CA ALA A 11 -12.56 0.36 46.03
C ALA A 11 -11.18 -0.02 45.50
N VAL A 12 -10.21 -0.07 46.41
CA VAL A 12 -8.88 -0.64 46.15
C VAL A 12 -8.93 -2.09 46.62
N ALA A 13 -8.82 -3.03 45.67
CA ALA A 13 -8.34 -4.37 45.95
C ALA A 13 -7.68 -4.92 44.67
N SER A 14 -6.36 -5.00 44.71
CA SER A 14 -5.51 -5.58 43.69
C SER A 14 -5.89 -7.02 43.39
N ILE A 15 -6.06 -7.35 42.11
CA ILE A 15 -5.81 -8.71 41.62
C ILE A 15 -4.77 -8.58 40.52
N VAL A 16 -3.53 -8.92 40.88
CA VAL A 16 -2.50 -9.32 39.92
C VAL A 16 -2.99 -10.62 39.28
N SER A 17 -3.60 -10.50 38.10
CA SER A 17 -3.83 -11.65 37.23
C SER A 17 -2.60 -11.81 36.33
N LEU A 18 -1.61 -12.54 36.86
CA LEU A 18 -0.53 -13.13 36.09
C LEU A 18 -1.06 -14.45 35.49
N ALA A 19 -1.69 -14.40 34.32
CA ALA A 19 -1.85 -15.52 33.38
C ALA A 19 -2.66 -15.07 32.17
N GLY A 20 -2.10 -15.27 30.98
CA GLY A 20 -2.80 -15.06 29.71
C GLY A 20 -2.26 -13.86 28.93
N LEU A 21 -1.03 -13.99 28.45
CA LEU A 21 -0.62 -13.43 27.16
C LEU A 21 -1.53 -14.05 26.08
N GLY A 22 -2.78 -13.64 26.03
CA GLY A 22 -3.57 -13.66 24.81
C GLY A 22 -3.18 -12.42 24.05
N GLN A 23 -1.91 -12.34 23.62
CA GLN A 23 -1.59 -11.57 22.44
C GLN A 23 -2.49 -12.18 21.38
N ALA A 24 -3.56 -11.47 21.04
CA ALA A 24 -4.16 -11.65 19.74
C ALA A 24 -3.01 -11.37 18.79
N ASP A 25 -2.37 -12.44 18.34
CA ASP A 25 -1.68 -12.46 17.06
C ASP A 25 -2.79 -12.07 16.07
N SER A 26 -3.02 -10.77 15.93
CA SER A 26 -3.46 -10.25 14.66
C SER A 26 -2.34 -10.67 13.74
N GLU A 27 -2.54 -11.86 13.16
CA GLU A 27 -1.77 -12.37 12.04
C GLU A 27 -1.83 -11.24 11.01
N ALA A 28 -0.83 -10.36 11.07
CA ALA A 28 -0.68 -9.32 10.09
C ALA A 28 -0.62 -10.09 8.78
N PRO A 29 -1.48 -9.79 7.80
CA PRO A 29 -1.52 -10.56 6.57
C PRO A 29 -0.08 -10.62 6.07
N VAL A 30 0.48 -11.84 6.03
CA VAL A 30 1.81 -12.08 5.50
C VAL A 30 1.66 -11.76 4.03
N ALA A 31 1.89 -10.50 3.68
CA ALA A 31 1.94 -10.06 2.32
C ALA A 31 3.08 -10.85 1.70
N ASP A 32 2.77 -11.69 0.71
CA ASP A 32 3.77 -12.24 -0.18
C ASP A 32 4.74 -11.11 -0.53
N THR A 33 5.98 -11.22 -0.04
CA THR A 33 6.94 -10.12 -0.11
C THR A 33 7.59 -10.19 -1.47
N TYR A 34 6.92 -9.60 -2.45
CA TYR A 34 7.43 -9.42 -3.79
C TYR A 34 8.35 -8.19 -3.86
N PRO A 35 9.36 -8.19 -4.75
CA PRO A 35 10.25 -7.05 -4.89
C PRO A 35 9.47 -5.80 -5.33
N VAL A 36 9.73 -4.67 -4.66
CA VAL A 36 9.24 -3.36 -5.07
C VAL A 36 10.04 -2.92 -6.30
N VAL A 37 9.35 -2.72 -7.42
CA VAL A 37 9.96 -2.28 -8.68
C VAL A 37 9.82 -0.78 -8.92
N ALA A 38 8.82 -0.15 -8.30
CA ALA A 38 8.64 1.29 -8.34
C ALA A 38 7.83 1.79 -7.14
N GLN A 39 8.06 3.06 -6.80
CA GLN A 39 7.24 3.79 -5.85
C GLN A 39 7.00 5.20 -6.38
N LEU A 40 5.73 5.59 -6.48
CA LEU A 40 5.31 6.90 -6.93
C LEU A 40 4.79 7.68 -5.72
N ALA A 41 5.52 8.72 -5.32
CA ALA A 41 5.05 9.69 -4.36
C ALA A 41 4.24 10.77 -5.10
N LEU A 42 2.92 10.72 -4.92
CA LEU A 42 1.99 11.74 -5.42
C LEU A 42 1.74 12.77 -4.31
N ARG A 43 0.95 13.80 -4.63
CA ARG A 43 0.70 14.90 -3.69
C ARG A 43 0.01 14.44 -2.40
N ASP A 44 -0.98 13.55 -2.52
CA ASP A 44 -1.84 13.11 -1.41
C ASP A 44 -1.66 11.64 -1.04
N ARG A 45 -0.87 10.88 -1.81
CA ARG A 45 -0.72 9.43 -1.63
C ARG A 45 0.58 8.88 -2.19
N THR A 46 0.92 7.68 -1.76
CA THR A 46 2.02 6.89 -2.31
C THR A 46 1.47 5.63 -2.96
N VAL A 47 1.94 5.34 -4.18
CA VAL A 47 1.66 4.09 -4.89
C VAL A 47 2.92 3.25 -4.91
N THR A 48 2.86 2.06 -4.32
CA THR A 48 3.95 1.08 -4.36
C THR A 48 3.61 -0.03 -5.34
N ILE A 49 4.52 -0.30 -6.27
CA ILE A 49 4.37 -1.32 -7.31
C ILE A 49 5.34 -2.46 -6.99
N THR A 50 4.80 -3.68 -6.89
CA THR A 50 5.58 -4.89 -6.64
C THR A 50 5.44 -5.87 -7.80
N SER A 51 6.50 -6.61 -8.11
CA SER A 51 6.52 -7.59 -9.20
C SER A 51 6.23 -8.99 -8.64
N ALA A 52 4.99 -9.45 -8.82
CA ALA A 52 4.57 -10.80 -8.44
C ALA A 52 4.60 -11.75 -9.67
N PRO A 53 4.63 -13.08 -9.47
CA PRO A 53 4.61 -14.05 -10.56
C PRO A 53 3.40 -13.92 -11.50
N ALA A 54 2.28 -13.41 -10.98
CA ALA A 54 1.05 -13.20 -11.74
C ALA A 54 0.94 -11.79 -12.37
N GLY A 55 1.99 -10.98 -12.31
CA GLY A 55 2.00 -9.58 -12.77
C GLY A 55 2.20 -8.57 -11.63
N TYR A 56 2.06 -7.29 -11.95
CA TYR A 56 2.25 -6.23 -10.98
C TYR A 56 1.14 -6.19 -9.92
N ARG A 57 1.52 -5.82 -8.69
CA ARG A 57 0.60 -5.56 -7.59
C ARG A 57 0.79 -4.16 -7.05
N TYR A 58 -0.33 -3.51 -6.74
CA TYR A 58 -0.37 -2.11 -6.34
C TYR A 58 -0.82 -1.95 -4.90
N THR A 59 -0.09 -1.14 -4.14
CA THR A 59 -0.45 -0.75 -2.77
C THR A 59 -0.56 0.78 -2.71
N ILE A 60 -1.66 1.27 -2.16
CA ILE A 60 -1.99 2.70 -2.06
C ILE A 60 -1.96 3.08 -0.59
N ALA A 61 -1.15 4.06 -0.23
CA ALA A 61 -1.09 4.65 1.10
C ALA A 61 -1.35 6.15 1.03
N ASP A 62 -1.99 6.73 2.04
CA ASP A 62 -2.17 8.18 2.14
C ASP A 62 -0.85 8.93 2.46
N GLU A 63 -0.91 10.25 2.56
CA GLU A 63 0.24 11.10 2.93
C GLU A 63 0.84 10.76 4.30
N ALA A 64 0.06 10.19 5.22
CA ALA A 64 0.51 9.79 6.54
C ALA A 64 1.13 8.37 6.54
N GLY A 65 1.09 7.69 5.39
CA GLY A 65 1.57 6.32 5.23
C GLY A 65 0.55 5.26 5.66
N ALA A 66 -0.69 5.63 5.94
CA ALA A 66 -1.74 4.67 6.23
C ALA A 66 -2.15 3.96 4.93
N VAL A 67 -2.07 2.62 4.93
CA VAL A 67 -2.44 1.82 3.76
C VAL A 67 -3.95 1.85 3.58
N LEU A 68 -4.40 2.41 2.46
CA LEU A 68 -5.80 2.48 2.06
C LEU A 68 -6.23 1.20 1.35
N SER A 69 -5.37 0.67 0.48
CA SER A 69 -5.58 -0.56 -0.28
C SER A 69 -4.24 -1.27 -0.52
N ALA A 70 -4.23 -2.61 -0.48
CA ALA A 70 -3.02 -3.40 -0.63
C ALA A 70 -3.18 -4.52 -1.67
N SER A 71 -2.08 -4.84 -2.36
CA SER A 71 -1.97 -5.99 -3.28
C SER A 71 -3.04 -6.05 -4.38
N LEU A 72 -3.49 -4.90 -4.87
CA LEU A 72 -4.46 -4.80 -5.96
C LEU A 72 -3.89 -5.35 -7.27
N THR A 73 -4.72 -6.01 -8.08
CA THR A 73 -4.42 -6.23 -9.51
C THR A 73 -4.59 -4.92 -10.29
N GLU A 74 -4.13 -4.88 -11.54
CA GLU A 74 -4.39 -3.73 -12.43
C GLU A 74 -5.90 -3.50 -12.63
N GLU A 75 -6.69 -4.56 -12.82
CA GLU A 75 -8.15 -4.47 -12.97
C GLU A 75 -8.80 -3.85 -11.72
N GLN A 76 -8.37 -4.26 -10.52
CA GLN A 76 -8.87 -3.72 -9.27
C GLN A 76 -8.43 -2.27 -9.03
N LEU A 77 -7.23 -1.91 -9.48
CA LEU A 77 -6.76 -0.53 -9.48
C LEU A 77 -7.60 0.33 -10.42
N ALA A 78 -7.91 -0.18 -11.62
CA ALA A 78 -8.74 0.52 -12.60
C ALA A 78 -10.17 0.76 -12.12
N ASP A 79 -10.74 -0.19 -11.38
CA ASP A 79 -12.09 -0.09 -10.81
C ASP A 79 -12.15 0.90 -9.63
N GLN A 80 -11.19 0.82 -8.70
CA GLN A 80 -11.24 1.59 -7.45
C GLN A 80 -10.55 2.95 -7.53
N TYR A 81 -9.52 3.07 -8.38
CA TYR A 81 -8.67 4.26 -8.53
C TYR A 81 -8.36 4.52 -10.01
N PRO A 82 -9.37 4.75 -10.87
CA PRO A 82 -9.18 4.95 -12.31
C PRO A 82 -8.21 6.10 -12.63
N GLU A 83 -8.15 7.12 -11.77
CA GLU A 83 -7.24 8.27 -11.92
C GLU A 83 -5.75 7.89 -11.75
N LEU A 84 -5.47 6.85 -10.97
CA LEU A 84 -4.11 6.39 -10.72
C LEU A 84 -3.59 5.52 -11.85
N LEU A 85 -4.45 4.81 -12.56
CA LEU A 85 -4.04 3.95 -13.66
C LEU A 85 -3.30 4.73 -14.75
N GLU A 86 -3.82 5.90 -15.14
CA GLU A 86 -3.19 6.76 -16.15
C GLU A 86 -1.84 7.33 -15.68
N THR A 87 -1.69 7.54 -14.37
CA THR A 87 -0.46 8.06 -13.77
C THR A 87 0.60 6.97 -13.62
N VAL A 88 0.18 5.73 -13.35
CA VAL A 88 1.08 4.60 -13.08
C VAL A 88 1.55 3.92 -14.36
N ARG A 89 0.71 3.86 -15.40
CA ARG A 89 1.03 3.18 -16.68
C ARG A 89 2.38 3.61 -17.28
N PRO A 90 2.76 4.91 -17.32
CA PRO A 90 4.07 5.32 -17.85
C PRO A 90 5.26 4.84 -17.01
N ALA A 91 5.05 4.51 -15.73
CA ALA A 91 6.09 3.99 -14.84
C ALA A 91 6.34 2.49 -15.04
N ILE A 92 5.49 1.81 -15.81
CA ILE A 92 5.65 0.42 -16.19
C ILE A 92 6.31 0.37 -17.57
N ALA A 93 7.49 -0.25 -17.64
CA ALA A 93 8.10 -0.55 -18.92
C ALA A 93 7.27 -1.65 -19.61
N ASP A 94 6.68 -1.32 -20.75
CA ASP A 94 5.98 -2.27 -21.61
C ASP A 94 6.97 -2.88 -22.60
N ASP A 95 7.05 -4.21 -22.63
CA ASP A 95 8.04 -4.96 -23.40
C ASP A 95 7.85 -4.76 -24.92
N GLU A 96 6.62 -4.50 -25.39
CA GLU A 96 6.34 -4.33 -26.82
C GLU A 96 7.01 -3.07 -27.41
N VAL A 97 7.25 -2.04 -26.59
CA VAL A 97 7.90 -0.80 -27.04
C VAL A 97 9.42 -1.00 -27.21
N SER A 98 10.02 -1.93 -26.47
CA SER A 98 11.45 -2.23 -26.55
C SER A 98 11.85 -2.96 -27.83
N GLU A 99 11.02 -3.87 -28.35
CA GLU A 99 11.28 -4.53 -29.64
C GLU A 99 11.19 -3.55 -30.82
N LEU A 100 10.25 -2.60 -30.77
CA LEU A 100 10.06 -1.61 -31.84
C LEU A 100 11.24 -0.64 -31.97
N MET A 101 11.87 -0.25 -30.85
CA MET A 101 13.04 0.64 -30.85
C MET A 101 14.35 -0.07 -31.27
N MET A 102 14.43 -1.40 -31.15
CA MET A 102 15.58 -2.17 -31.65
C MET A 102 15.47 -2.52 -33.14
N LEU A 103 14.30 -2.35 -33.75
CA LEU A 103 14.02 -2.66 -35.16
C LEU A 103 14.05 -1.44 -36.09
N ALA A 104 14.23 -0.22 -35.56
CA ALA A 104 14.45 0.94 -36.42
C ALA A 104 15.87 0.86 -37.00
N PRO A 105 16.06 0.68 -38.33
CA PRO A 105 17.38 0.84 -38.91
C PRO A 105 17.81 2.28 -38.64
N VAL A 106 18.90 2.45 -37.91
CA VAL A 106 19.63 3.71 -37.87
C VAL A 106 20.07 3.98 -39.31
N SER A 107 19.32 4.84 -40.00
CA SER A 107 19.75 5.40 -41.28
C SER A 107 20.94 6.32 -40.97
N GLU A 108 22.15 5.77 -41.00
CA GLU A 108 23.36 6.57 -41.06
C GLU A 108 23.40 7.24 -42.45
N ASP A 109 22.86 8.44 -42.54
CA ASP A 109 23.08 9.33 -43.69
C ASP A 109 24.23 10.27 -43.32
N TRP A 110 25.44 9.89 -43.76
CA TRP A 110 26.61 10.77 -43.86
C TRP A 110 27.06 10.88 -45.32
#